data_AF-Q386Q2-F1
#
_entry.id   AF-Q386Q2-F1
#
_cell.length_a   1.000
_cell.length_b   1.000
_cell.length_c   1.000
_cell.angle_alpha   90.00
_cell.angle_beta   90.00
_cell.angle_gamma   90.00
#
_symmetry.space_group_name_H-M   'P 1'
#
loop_
_entity.id
_entity.type
_entity.pdbx_description
1 polymer ?
#
loop_
_entity_poly.entity_id
_entity_poly.type
_entity_poly.pdbx_seq_one_letter_code
_entity_poly.pdbx_strand_id
1 'polypeptide(L)'
;MTSFKDNISSERLLRGAQLASWVVVGGYGVALAYHFGFLRSIFPKSIAASLECAVEKVKSWTEPVGDSVRYAVVRRHLTQVYSIASVGMLAGALGAALFFSFPKVPIAIPVSLTVAPAALLLLLPREVMFPACRVACFLTSSFAVGCSFAPIGWVAWDSLSILMMLTASTMSGLCIPLFLTRGMASYVLSSQLLSCAATIIALTTTPPLLTSTGLNNGGATEVVRVLQRTDVNVLLVMQLMMNWGINLLHTLPTIARFVKWRGSEDELLLTVDPVKEALCICSGGAYVFWRCSQWACRRLVEGTLGAGVGGEAERRGHHATTLYDHLKSTMRSRRVVDAGATVMLVLCYVRAVSTLQKGETVKALETLRVCCARVSPISLVLTRV
;
A
#
# COMPACT_ATOMS: atom_id res chain seq x y z
N MET A 1 21.70 12.03 -31.56
CA MET A 1 20.44 12.63 -32.11
C MET A 1 19.17 11.85 -31.73
N THR A 2 19.27 10.73 -31.01
CA THR A 2 18.14 9.90 -30.53
C THR A 2 17.46 10.47 -29.29
N SER A 3 18.22 11.03 -28.34
CA SER A 3 17.70 11.52 -27.04
C SER A 3 16.57 12.57 -27.11
N PHE A 4 16.57 13.47 -28.11
CA PHE A 4 15.53 14.52 -28.19
C PHE A 4 14.17 14.01 -28.68
N LYS A 5 14.18 13.09 -29.67
CA LYS A 5 12.94 12.45 -30.15
C LYS A 5 12.34 11.55 -29.08
N ASP A 6 13.19 10.79 -28.38
CA ASP A 6 12.77 9.88 -27.30
C ASP A 6 12.13 10.65 -26.12
N ASN A 7 12.67 11.83 -25.78
CA ASN A 7 12.09 12.70 -24.75
C ASN A 7 10.72 13.26 -25.15
N ILE A 8 10.56 13.76 -26.39
CA ILE A 8 9.26 14.29 -26.86
C ILE A 8 8.20 13.19 -26.92
N SER A 9 8.54 11.98 -27.39
CA SER A 9 7.60 10.87 -27.40
C SER A 9 7.19 10.47 -25.99
N SER A 10 8.15 10.42 -25.05
CA SER A 10 7.89 10.06 -23.65
C SER A 10 6.99 11.08 -22.95
N GLU A 11 7.23 12.38 -23.16
CA GLU A 11 6.36 13.44 -22.63
C GLU A 11 4.94 13.36 -23.18
N ARG A 12 4.78 13.12 -24.49
CA ARG A 12 3.46 12.97 -25.12
C ARG A 12 2.72 11.75 -24.59
N LEU A 13 3.41 10.62 -24.44
CA LEU A 13 2.84 9.40 -23.86
C LEU A 13 2.41 9.62 -22.41
N LEU A 14 3.24 10.29 -21.60
CA LEU A 14 2.90 10.61 -20.22
C LEU A 14 1.70 11.56 -20.13
N ARG A 15 1.64 12.62 -20.95
CA ARG A 15 0.47 13.51 -21.02
C ARG A 15 -0.80 12.79 -21.47
N GLY A 16 -0.68 11.90 -22.45
CA GLY A 16 -1.78 11.04 -22.90
C GLY A 16 -2.28 10.13 -21.77
N ALA A 17 -1.36 9.48 -21.06
CA ALA A 17 -1.67 8.63 -19.91
C ALA A 17 -2.29 9.43 -18.74
N GLN A 18 -1.83 10.66 -18.50
CA GLN A 18 -2.41 11.57 -17.50
C GLN A 18 -3.87 11.90 -17.84
N LEU A 19 -4.13 12.33 -19.07
CA LEU A 19 -5.49 12.65 -19.52
C LEU A 19 -6.40 11.43 -19.44
N ALA A 20 -5.94 10.26 -19.91
CA ALA A 20 -6.68 9.02 -19.81
C ALA A 20 -6.96 8.64 -18.35
N SER A 21 -5.98 8.82 -17.46
CA SER A 21 -6.15 8.53 -16.02
C SER A 21 -7.19 9.44 -15.38
N TRP A 22 -7.17 10.73 -15.71
CA TRP A 22 -8.20 11.68 -15.25
C TRP A 22 -9.60 11.32 -15.76
N VAL A 23 -9.72 10.89 -17.02
CA VAL A 23 -11.00 10.41 -17.58
C VAL A 23 -11.47 9.17 -16.82
N VAL A 24 -10.58 8.22 -16.52
CA VAL A 24 -10.91 7.03 -15.74
C VAL A 24 -11.39 7.42 -14.34
N VAL A 25 -10.57 8.14 -13.57
CA VAL A 25 -10.91 8.51 -12.18
C VAL A 25 -12.15 9.40 -12.11
N GLY A 26 -12.27 10.37 -13.02
CA GLY A 26 -13.46 11.20 -13.16
C GLY A 26 -14.70 10.37 -13.51
N GLY A 27 -14.59 9.42 -14.44
CA GLY A 27 -15.67 8.49 -14.79
C GLY A 27 -16.13 7.64 -13.61
N TYR A 28 -15.19 7.08 -12.84
CA TYR A 28 -15.50 6.37 -11.60
C TYR A 28 -16.14 7.30 -10.54
N GLY A 29 -15.68 8.54 -10.44
CA GLY A 29 -16.26 9.55 -9.55
C GLY A 29 -17.72 9.87 -9.89
N VAL A 30 -18.02 10.11 -11.17
CA VAL A 30 -19.40 10.34 -11.65
C VAL A 30 -20.27 9.10 -11.43
N ALA A 31 -19.72 7.90 -11.68
CA ALA A 31 -20.44 6.64 -11.45
C ALA A 31 -20.78 6.42 -9.97
N LEU A 32 -19.87 6.75 -9.04
CA LEU A 32 -20.15 6.74 -7.60
C LEU A 32 -21.20 7.78 -7.22
N ALA A 33 -21.10 9.01 -7.74
CA ALA A 33 -22.08 10.06 -7.49
C ALA A 33 -23.49 9.66 -7.96
N TYR A 34 -23.58 8.97 -9.09
CA TYR A 34 -24.82 8.36 -9.57
C TYR A 34 -25.31 7.26 -8.62
N HIS A 35 -24.44 6.34 -8.23
CA HIS A 35 -24.76 5.20 -7.37
C HIS A 35 -25.31 5.64 -6.00
N PHE A 36 -24.70 6.65 -5.37
CA PHE A 36 -25.16 7.20 -4.10
C PHE A 36 -26.37 8.14 -4.22
N GLY A 37 -26.87 8.39 -5.43
CA GLY A 37 -28.05 9.23 -5.66
C GLY A 37 -27.79 10.74 -5.66
N PHE A 38 -26.54 11.19 -5.57
CA PHE A 38 -26.21 12.62 -5.64
C PHE A 38 -26.69 13.25 -6.95
N LEU A 39 -26.56 12.53 -8.08
CA LEU A 39 -27.01 13.06 -9.36
C LEU A 39 -28.54 13.25 -9.43
N ARG A 40 -29.33 12.38 -8.75
CA ARG A 40 -30.79 12.55 -8.63
C ARG A 40 -31.16 13.78 -7.81
N SER A 41 -30.33 14.14 -6.84
CA SER A 41 -30.55 15.32 -5.99
C SER A 41 -30.16 16.63 -6.69
N ILE A 42 -29.21 16.60 -7.62
CA ILE A 42 -28.66 17.79 -8.27
C ILE A 42 -29.37 18.11 -9.59
N PHE A 43 -29.70 17.08 -10.38
CA PHE A 43 -30.28 17.29 -11.71
C PHE A 43 -31.82 17.35 -11.69
N PRO A 44 -32.43 18.13 -12.60
CA PRO A 44 -33.87 18.09 -12.81
C PRO A 44 -34.32 16.68 -13.23
N LYS A 45 -35.56 16.31 -12.83
CA LYS A 45 -36.12 14.96 -12.98
C LYS A 45 -36.02 14.39 -14.41
N SER A 46 -36.12 15.23 -15.45
CA SER A 46 -36.01 14.82 -16.86
C SER A 46 -34.60 14.29 -17.22
N ILE A 47 -33.55 14.96 -16.74
CA ILE A 47 -32.16 14.55 -16.95
C ILE A 47 -31.87 13.29 -16.15
N ALA A 48 -32.33 13.23 -14.90
CA ALA A 48 -32.18 12.03 -14.07
C ALA A 48 -32.83 10.80 -14.71
N ALA A 49 -34.06 10.92 -15.24
CA ALA A 49 -34.75 9.82 -15.93
C ALA A 49 -34.02 9.40 -17.22
N SER A 50 -33.52 10.35 -18.00
CA SER A 50 -32.74 10.06 -19.22
C SER A 50 -31.43 9.33 -18.89
N LEU A 51 -30.75 9.75 -17.82
CA LEU A 51 -29.54 9.11 -17.34
C LEU A 51 -29.82 7.70 -16.83
N GLU A 52 -30.90 7.49 -16.09
CA GLU A 52 -31.34 6.16 -15.64
C GLU A 52 -31.62 5.24 -16.81
N CYS A 53 -32.34 5.71 -17.83
CA CYS A 53 -32.62 4.93 -19.03
C CYS A 53 -31.31 4.51 -19.74
N ALA A 54 -30.36 5.44 -19.90
CA ALA A 54 -29.06 5.15 -20.49
C ALA A 54 -28.26 4.14 -19.65
N VAL A 55 -28.25 4.30 -18.33
CA VAL A 55 -27.57 3.39 -17.40
C VAL A 55 -28.19 2.00 -17.44
N GLU A 56 -29.52 1.87 -17.42
CA GLU A 56 -30.21 0.57 -17.53
C GLU A 56 -29.96 -0.11 -18.88
N LYS A 57 -29.86 0.67 -19.98
CA LYS A 57 -29.49 0.14 -21.30
C LYS A 57 -28.06 -0.41 -21.35
N VAL A 58 -27.09 0.26 -20.71
CA VAL A 58 -25.71 -0.24 -20.62
C VAL A 58 -25.62 -1.45 -19.69
N LYS A 59 -26.39 -1.42 -18.61
CA LYS A 59 -26.50 -2.50 -17.62
C LYS A 59 -27.02 -3.80 -18.22
N SER A 60 -28.00 -3.74 -19.12
CA SER A 60 -28.54 -4.94 -19.79
C SER A 60 -27.53 -5.60 -20.73
N TRP A 61 -26.58 -4.84 -21.27
CA TRP A 61 -25.48 -5.38 -22.09
C TRP A 61 -24.33 -5.97 -21.27
N THR A 62 -24.29 -5.70 -19.97
CA THR A 62 -23.17 -6.06 -19.07
C THR A 62 -23.61 -6.98 -17.94
N GLU A 63 -24.60 -7.84 -18.22
CA GLU A 63 -25.05 -8.85 -17.28
C GLU A 63 -23.90 -9.82 -16.96
N PRO A 64 -23.64 -10.12 -15.67
CA PRO A 64 -22.54 -10.99 -15.31
C PRO A 64 -22.79 -12.40 -15.81
N VAL A 65 -21.77 -13.02 -16.39
CA VAL A 65 -21.78 -14.45 -16.67
C VAL A 65 -21.67 -15.20 -15.35
N GLY A 66 -22.70 -15.96 -14.98
CA GLY A 66 -22.73 -16.83 -13.81
C GLY A 66 -23.90 -16.58 -12.84
N ASP A 67 -23.78 -17.10 -11.62
CA ASP A 67 -24.79 -16.95 -10.56
C ASP A 67 -24.74 -15.53 -9.96
N SER A 68 -25.74 -14.72 -10.31
CA SER A 68 -25.86 -13.32 -9.88
C SER A 68 -26.07 -13.18 -8.37
N VAL A 69 -26.76 -14.14 -7.74
CA VAL A 69 -27.04 -14.15 -6.30
C VAL A 69 -25.75 -14.40 -5.54
N ARG A 70 -25.01 -15.47 -5.88
CA ARG A 70 -23.71 -15.76 -5.25
C ARG A 70 -22.71 -14.62 -5.43
N TYR A 71 -22.69 -13.98 -6.60
CA TYR A 71 -21.82 -12.83 -6.84
C TYR A 71 -22.18 -11.61 -5.98
N ALA A 72 -23.47 -11.37 -5.73
CA ALA A 72 -23.91 -10.31 -4.81
C ALA A 72 -23.43 -10.56 -3.37
N VAL A 73 -23.49 -11.81 -2.89
CA VAL A 73 -23.01 -12.19 -1.56
C VAL A 73 -21.49 -11.98 -1.44
N VAL A 74 -20.72 -12.45 -2.41
CA VAL A 74 -19.26 -12.25 -2.49
C VAL A 74 -18.91 -10.78 -2.41
N ARG A 75 -19.58 -9.97 -3.23
CA ARG A 75 -19.34 -8.54 -3.30
C ARG A 75 -19.64 -7.87 -1.97
N ARG A 76 -20.76 -8.21 -1.33
CA ARG A 76 -21.11 -7.67 0.00
C ARG A 76 -20.00 -7.97 1.02
N HIS A 77 -19.51 -9.21 1.05
CA HIS A 77 -18.40 -9.62 1.92
C HIS A 77 -17.12 -8.85 1.61
N LEU A 78 -16.67 -8.83 0.35
CA LEU A 78 -15.45 -8.12 -0.06
C LEU A 78 -15.53 -6.62 0.19
N THR A 79 -16.68 -6.00 -0.06
CA THR A 79 -16.90 -4.58 0.23
C THR A 79 -16.73 -4.32 1.72
N GLN A 80 -17.27 -5.20 2.58
CA GLN A 80 -17.09 -5.10 4.01
C GLN A 80 -15.62 -5.26 4.41
N VAL A 81 -14.92 -6.29 3.91
CA VAL A 81 -13.50 -6.54 4.19
C VAL A 81 -12.64 -5.33 3.79
N TYR A 82 -12.76 -4.85 2.56
CA TYR A 82 -11.91 -3.76 2.08
C TYR A 82 -12.28 -2.40 2.68
N SER A 83 -13.54 -2.18 3.05
CA SER A 83 -13.93 -0.99 3.82
C SER A 83 -13.30 -1.02 5.21
N ILE A 84 -13.38 -2.17 5.91
CA ILE A 84 -12.74 -2.34 7.22
C ILE A 84 -11.21 -2.16 7.09
N ALA A 85 -10.58 -2.78 6.10
CA ALA A 85 -9.14 -2.63 5.86
C ALA A 85 -8.76 -1.17 5.58
N SER A 86 -9.53 -0.47 4.75
CA SER A 86 -9.33 0.95 4.43
C SER A 86 -9.43 1.83 5.68
N VAL A 87 -10.44 1.59 6.52
CA VAL A 87 -10.60 2.30 7.81
C VAL A 87 -9.45 1.97 8.76
N GLY A 88 -8.98 0.71 8.80
CA GLY A 88 -7.81 0.32 9.58
C GLY A 88 -6.53 1.03 9.12
N MET A 89 -6.30 1.13 7.82
CA MET A 89 -5.16 1.88 7.26
C MET A 89 -5.26 3.37 7.60
N LEU A 90 -6.46 3.95 7.54
CA LEU A 90 -6.69 5.32 7.98
C LEU A 90 -6.40 5.49 9.49
N ALA A 91 -6.85 4.55 10.33
CA ALA A 91 -6.54 4.55 11.76
C ALA A 91 -5.02 4.47 12.00
N GLY A 92 -4.30 3.66 11.21
CA GLY A 92 -2.83 3.62 11.24
C GLY A 92 -2.19 4.94 10.84
N ALA A 93 -2.69 5.60 9.78
CA ALA A 93 -2.22 6.93 9.40
C ALA A 93 -2.46 7.97 10.50
N LEU A 94 -3.62 7.92 11.16
CA LEU A 94 -3.94 8.78 12.30
C LEU A 94 -3.05 8.49 13.51
N GLY A 95 -2.74 7.22 13.79
CA GLY A 95 -1.79 6.84 14.83
C GLY A 95 -0.39 7.39 14.56
N ALA A 96 0.05 7.31 13.30
CA ALA A 96 1.32 7.89 12.90
C ALA A 96 1.35 9.41 13.09
N ALA A 97 0.27 10.10 12.68
CA ALA A 97 0.12 11.54 12.91
C ALA A 97 0.12 11.90 14.40
N LEU A 98 -0.60 11.15 15.24
CA LEU A 98 -0.65 11.40 16.68
C LEU A 98 0.73 11.26 17.32
N PHE A 99 1.50 10.25 16.93
CA PHE A 99 2.86 10.08 17.45
C PHE A 99 3.74 11.30 17.18
N PHE A 100 3.61 11.93 16.01
CA PHE A 100 4.34 13.17 15.71
C PHE A 100 3.89 14.35 16.56
N SER A 101 2.62 14.42 16.92
CA SER A 101 2.12 15.43 17.87
C SER A 101 2.56 15.15 19.32
N PHE A 102 2.73 13.87 19.69
CA PHE A 102 3.02 13.44 21.07
C PHE A 102 4.10 12.33 21.14
N PRO A 103 5.37 12.61 20.80
CA PRO A 103 6.43 11.60 20.72
C PRO A 103 6.88 11.04 22.08
N LYS A 104 6.35 11.57 23.19
CA LYS A 104 6.74 11.19 24.56
C LYS A 104 6.09 9.90 25.07
N VAL A 105 5.14 9.32 24.34
CA VAL A 105 4.49 8.07 24.74
C VAL A 105 5.53 6.94 24.77
N PRO A 106 5.69 6.22 25.90
CA PRO A 106 6.57 5.06 25.97
C PRO A 106 6.18 4.01 24.93
N ILE A 107 7.14 3.59 24.11
CA ILE A 107 6.91 2.71 22.95
C ILE A 107 6.34 1.33 23.30
N ALA A 108 6.56 0.86 24.53
CA ALA A 108 5.96 -0.37 25.04
C ALA A 108 4.43 -0.31 25.00
N ILE A 109 3.83 0.88 25.15
CA ILE A 109 2.38 1.09 25.12
C ILE A 109 1.82 0.80 23.73
N PRO A 110 2.23 1.47 22.63
CA PRO A 110 1.72 1.17 21.30
C PRO A 110 2.08 -0.24 20.83
N VAL A 111 3.23 -0.80 21.22
CA VAL A 111 3.54 -2.22 20.93
C VAL A 111 2.54 -3.15 21.62
N SER A 112 2.24 -2.93 22.90
CA SER A 112 1.28 -3.76 23.64
C SER A 112 -0.15 -3.60 23.08
N LEU A 113 -0.55 -2.37 22.76
CA LEU A 113 -1.85 -2.06 22.14
C LEU A 113 -1.95 -2.53 20.68
N THR A 114 -0.83 -2.84 20.03
CA THR A 114 -0.81 -3.53 18.74
C THR A 114 -1.03 -5.02 18.94
N VAL A 115 -0.17 -5.65 19.76
CA VAL A 115 -0.06 -7.10 19.87
C VAL A 115 -1.22 -7.71 20.63
N ALA A 116 -1.61 -7.16 21.79
CA ALA A 116 -2.66 -7.76 22.62
C ALA A 116 -4.02 -7.78 21.92
N PRO A 117 -4.53 -6.68 21.32
CA PRO A 117 -5.79 -6.70 20.59
C PRO A 117 -5.73 -7.55 19.33
N ALA A 118 -4.59 -7.59 18.61
CA ALA A 118 -4.42 -8.47 17.46
C ALA A 118 -4.44 -9.95 17.86
N ALA A 119 -3.76 -10.32 18.95
CA ALA A 119 -3.74 -11.66 19.49
C ALA A 119 -5.14 -12.08 19.95
N LEU A 120 -5.85 -11.23 20.70
CA LEU A 120 -7.24 -11.46 21.09
C LEU A 120 -8.13 -11.69 19.87
N LEU A 121 -8.00 -10.84 18.85
CA LEU A 121 -8.79 -10.96 17.63
C LEU A 121 -8.51 -12.26 16.86
N LEU A 122 -7.24 -12.69 16.77
CA LEU A 122 -6.84 -13.90 16.05
C LEU A 122 -7.19 -15.19 16.82
N LEU A 123 -6.92 -15.22 18.12
CA LEU A 123 -7.05 -16.40 18.97
C LEU A 123 -8.48 -16.64 19.44
N LEU A 124 -9.25 -15.57 19.70
CA LEU A 124 -10.63 -15.75 20.13
C LEU A 124 -11.53 -16.13 18.94
N PRO A 125 -12.41 -17.13 19.12
CA PRO A 125 -13.43 -17.46 18.14
C PRO A 125 -14.44 -16.31 18.05
N ARG A 126 -15.10 -16.19 16.90
CA ARG A 126 -15.97 -15.04 16.58
C ARG A 126 -17.15 -14.93 17.55
N GLU A 127 -17.60 -16.06 18.06
CA GLU A 127 -18.76 -16.24 18.93
C GLU A 127 -18.54 -15.68 20.34
N VAL A 128 -17.28 -15.53 20.78
CA VAL A 128 -16.92 -15.09 22.14
C VAL A 128 -16.74 -13.57 22.23
N MET A 129 -16.66 -12.87 21.09
CA MET A 129 -16.42 -11.43 21.06
C MET A 129 -17.49 -10.70 20.25
N PHE A 130 -18.22 -9.79 20.90
CA PHE A 130 -19.23 -8.97 20.23
C PHE A 130 -18.64 -8.20 19.04
N PRO A 131 -19.38 -8.04 17.93
CA PRO A 131 -18.86 -7.41 16.71
C PRO A 131 -18.19 -6.05 16.93
N ALA A 132 -18.78 -5.19 17.79
CA ALA A 132 -18.20 -3.89 18.13
C ALA A 132 -16.84 -4.00 18.84
N CYS A 133 -16.68 -4.96 19.75
CA CYS A 133 -15.41 -5.23 20.43
C CYS A 133 -14.36 -5.74 19.45
N ARG A 134 -14.75 -6.58 18.48
CA ARG A 134 -13.83 -7.04 17.42
C ARG A 134 -13.30 -5.89 16.58
N VAL A 135 -14.20 -5.00 16.15
CA VAL A 135 -13.85 -3.79 15.39
C VAL A 135 -12.96 -2.87 16.24
N ALA A 136 -13.29 -2.66 17.52
CA ALA A 136 -12.46 -1.87 18.42
C ALA A 136 -11.06 -2.45 18.61
N CYS A 137 -10.91 -3.77 18.73
CA CYS A 137 -9.60 -4.44 18.78
C CYS A 137 -8.80 -4.20 17.50
N PHE A 138 -9.44 -4.37 16.34
CA PHE A 138 -8.83 -4.12 15.04
C PHE A 138 -8.37 -2.66 14.89
N LEU A 139 -9.22 -1.69 15.23
CA LEU A 139 -8.91 -0.27 15.12
C LEU A 139 -7.83 0.17 16.13
N THR A 140 -7.89 -0.34 17.35
CA THR A 140 -6.87 -0.07 18.39
C THR A 140 -5.52 -0.61 17.94
N SER A 141 -5.49 -1.85 17.43
CA SER A 141 -4.27 -2.45 16.89
C SER A 141 -3.73 -1.65 15.71
N SER A 142 -4.58 -1.31 14.74
CA SER A 142 -4.17 -0.55 13.55
C SER A 142 -3.64 0.84 13.91
N PHE A 143 -4.31 1.54 14.82
CA PHE A 143 -3.88 2.82 15.35
C PHE A 143 -2.52 2.72 16.05
N ALA A 144 -2.38 1.74 16.95
CA ALA A 144 -1.16 1.52 17.70
C ALA A 144 0.02 1.10 16.80
N VAL A 145 -0.23 0.32 15.74
CA VAL A 145 0.75 0.01 14.68
C VAL A 145 1.24 1.32 14.04
N GLY A 146 0.32 2.23 13.70
CA GLY A 146 0.64 3.56 13.21
C GLY A 146 1.61 4.31 14.13
N CYS A 147 1.28 4.38 15.42
CA CYS A 147 2.14 4.99 16.43
C CYS A 147 3.51 4.32 16.51
N SER A 148 3.56 2.99 16.48
CA SER A 148 4.79 2.21 16.54
C SER A 148 5.65 2.40 15.29
N PHE A 149 5.09 2.48 14.09
CA PHE A 149 5.87 2.65 12.86
C PHE A 149 6.23 4.10 12.53
N ALA A 150 5.63 5.08 13.22
CA ALA A 150 5.88 6.50 12.97
C ALA A 150 7.37 6.92 13.04
N PRO A 151 8.19 6.48 14.02
CA PRO A 151 9.62 6.78 14.01
C PRO A 151 10.33 6.27 12.74
N ILE A 152 9.94 5.09 12.24
CA ILE A 152 10.47 4.54 10.99
C ILE A 152 10.00 5.39 9.82
N GLY A 153 8.73 5.82 9.84
CA GLY A 153 8.16 6.75 8.88
C GLY A 153 8.92 8.09 8.81
N TRP A 154 9.44 8.60 9.92
CA TRP A 154 10.27 9.81 9.90
C TRP A 154 11.62 9.57 9.21
N VAL A 155 12.23 8.42 9.45
CA VAL A 155 13.54 8.04 8.89
C VAL A 155 13.45 7.70 7.40
N ALA A 156 12.36 7.05 6.97
CA ALA A 156 12.12 6.57 5.62
C ALA A 156 10.90 7.25 4.96
N TRP A 157 10.72 8.54 5.23
CA TRP A 157 9.53 9.32 4.86
C TRP A 157 9.16 9.22 3.38
N ASP A 158 10.14 9.28 2.48
CA ASP A 158 9.88 9.29 1.04
C ASP A 158 9.36 7.92 0.56
N SER A 159 9.92 6.83 1.10
CA SER A 159 9.46 5.46 0.81
C SER A 159 8.09 5.18 1.41
N LEU A 160 7.83 5.67 2.62
CA LEU A 160 6.52 5.53 3.25
C LEU A 160 5.45 6.33 2.50
N SER A 161 5.75 7.56 2.08
CA SER A 161 4.81 8.40 1.33
C SER A 161 4.39 7.74 0.02
N ILE A 162 5.36 7.21 -0.74
CA ILE A 162 5.08 6.45 -1.96
C ILE A 162 4.26 5.20 -1.64
N LEU A 163 4.65 4.41 -0.64
CA LEU A 163 3.91 3.20 -0.30
C LEU A 163 2.49 3.50 0.16
N MET A 164 2.26 4.56 0.95
CA MET A 164 0.93 4.99 1.39
C MET A 164 0.08 5.44 0.21
N MET A 165 0.66 6.19 -0.74
CA MET A 165 -0.01 6.59 -1.98
C MET A 165 -0.39 5.36 -2.82
N LEU A 166 0.52 4.40 -2.99
CA LEU A 166 0.25 3.13 -3.69
C LEU A 166 -0.81 2.30 -2.94
N THR A 167 -0.75 2.25 -1.62
CA THR A 167 -1.73 1.55 -0.78
C THR A 167 -3.12 2.18 -0.93
N ALA A 168 -3.21 3.51 -0.85
CA ALA A 168 -4.46 4.23 -1.06
C ALA A 168 -5.02 3.99 -2.47
N SER A 169 -4.18 4.06 -3.50
CA SER A 169 -4.56 3.76 -4.89
C SER A 169 -5.02 2.30 -5.07
N THR A 170 -4.36 1.37 -4.39
CA THR A 170 -4.73 -0.05 -4.35
C THR A 170 -6.10 -0.23 -3.71
N MET A 171 -6.33 0.40 -2.56
CA MET A 171 -7.60 0.31 -1.84
C MET A 171 -8.75 0.97 -2.60
N SER A 172 -8.54 2.15 -3.20
CA SER A 172 -9.53 2.76 -4.08
C SER A 172 -9.87 1.87 -5.27
N GLY A 173 -8.86 1.28 -5.91
CA GLY A 173 -9.07 0.33 -7.00
C GLY A 173 -9.73 -0.97 -6.58
N LEU A 174 -9.55 -1.46 -5.35
CA LEU A 174 -10.24 -2.66 -4.89
C LEU A 174 -11.66 -2.39 -4.40
N CYS A 175 -11.90 -1.26 -3.72
CA CYS A 175 -13.19 -0.90 -3.13
C CYS A 175 -14.17 -0.37 -4.17
N ILE A 176 -13.77 0.64 -4.97
CA ILE A 176 -14.70 1.39 -5.82
C ILE A 176 -15.34 0.50 -6.90
N PRO A 177 -14.59 -0.35 -7.62
CA PRO A 177 -15.17 -1.25 -8.60
C PRO A 177 -16.13 -2.27 -8.01
N LEU A 178 -16.06 -2.64 -6.71
CA LEU A 178 -17.06 -3.53 -6.12
C LEU A 178 -18.46 -2.91 -6.15
N PHE A 179 -18.57 -1.59 -5.96
CA PHE A 179 -19.86 -0.89 -6.02
C PHE A 179 -20.42 -0.79 -7.44
N LEU A 180 -19.55 -0.77 -8.46
CA LEU A 180 -19.92 -0.37 -9.81
C LEU A 180 -19.93 -1.52 -10.82
N THR A 181 -19.00 -2.46 -10.68
CA THR A 181 -18.86 -3.58 -11.61
C THR A 181 -19.84 -4.70 -11.30
N ARG A 182 -20.29 -5.41 -12.33
CA ARG A 182 -21.29 -6.48 -12.17
C ARG A 182 -20.74 -7.89 -12.20
N GLY A 183 -19.58 -8.10 -12.81
CA GLY A 183 -18.96 -9.42 -12.96
C GLY A 183 -17.52 -9.45 -12.48
N MET A 184 -16.99 -10.66 -12.26
CA MET A 184 -15.62 -10.85 -11.75
C MET A 184 -14.55 -10.29 -12.68
N ALA A 185 -14.64 -10.57 -13.98
CA ALA A 185 -13.62 -10.14 -14.93
C ALA A 185 -13.59 -8.61 -15.05
N SER A 186 -14.76 -7.98 -15.11
CA SER A 186 -14.86 -6.52 -15.09
C SER A 186 -14.34 -5.97 -13.76
N TYR A 187 -14.65 -6.58 -12.62
CA TYR A 187 -14.10 -6.18 -11.32
C TYR A 187 -12.57 -6.19 -11.29
N VAL A 188 -11.93 -7.30 -11.69
CA VAL A 188 -10.47 -7.44 -11.66
C VAL A 188 -9.80 -6.46 -12.62
N LEU A 189 -10.32 -6.30 -13.84
CA LEU A 189 -9.76 -5.33 -14.80
C LEU A 189 -9.94 -3.90 -14.32
N SER A 190 -11.13 -3.57 -13.83
CA SER A 190 -11.46 -2.26 -13.26
C SER A 190 -10.59 -1.92 -12.05
N SER A 191 -10.29 -2.90 -11.20
CA SER A 191 -9.45 -2.66 -10.03
C SER A 191 -8.01 -2.34 -10.42
N GLN A 192 -7.45 -3.04 -11.41
CA GLN A 192 -6.12 -2.72 -11.96
C GLN A 192 -6.11 -1.35 -12.61
N LEU A 193 -7.08 -1.08 -13.48
CA LEU A 193 -7.16 0.17 -14.23
C LEU A 193 -7.29 1.37 -13.29
N LEU A 194 -8.20 1.30 -12.32
CA LEU A 194 -8.43 2.40 -11.39
C LEU A 194 -7.24 2.61 -10.44
N SER A 195 -6.62 1.54 -9.93
CA SER A 195 -5.42 1.68 -9.10
C SER A 195 -4.26 2.35 -9.85
N CYS A 196 -4.02 1.93 -11.10
CA CYS A 196 -2.98 2.54 -11.93
C CYS A 196 -3.31 4.00 -12.26
N ALA A 197 -4.55 4.29 -12.66
CA ALA A 197 -4.98 5.65 -12.96
C ALA A 197 -4.86 6.57 -11.74
N ALA A 198 -5.29 6.10 -10.56
CA ALA A 198 -5.14 6.84 -9.31
C ALA A 198 -3.67 7.10 -8.96
N THR A 199 -2.79 6.12 -9.18
CA THR A 199 -1.34 6.29 -8.98
C THR A 199 -0.74 7.31 -9.95
N ILE A 200 -1.12 7.28 -11.23
CA ILE A 200 -0.65 8.26 -12.23
C ILE A 200 -1.11 9.67 -11.83
N ILE A 201 -2.38 9.84 -11.46
CA ILE A 201 -2.91 11.14 -11.00
C ILE A 201 -2.15 11.60 -9.77
N ALA A 202 -1.99 10.73 -8.76
CA ALA A 202 -1.28 11.08 -7.55
C ALA A 202 0.17 11.48 -7.86
N LEU A 203 0.87 10.75 -8.73
CA LEU A 203 2.25 11.06 -9.12
C LEU A 203 2.39 12.39 -9.85
N THR A 204 1.41 12.74 -10.67
CA THR A 204 1.52 13.88 -11.58
C THR A 204 0.92 15.15 -11.00
N THR A 205 0.02 15.04 -10.02
CA THR A 205 -0.69 16.17 -9.41
C THR A 205 -0.21 16.50 -8.00
N THR A 206 0.27 15.51 -7.23
CA THR A 206 0.78 15.73 -5.86
C THR A 206 1.99 16.67 -5.84
N PRO A 207 3.00 16.54 -6.73
CA PRO A 207 4.17 17.41 -6.64
C PRO A 207 3.83 18.91 -6.82
N PRO A 208 3.05 19.31 -7.85
CA PRO A 208 2.55 20.68 -7.97
C PRO A 208 1.72 21.14 -6.77
N LEU A 209 0.80 20.28 -6.27
CA LEU A 209 -0.08 20.65 -5.16
C LEU A 209 0.73 20.95 -3.88
N LEU A 210 1.68 20.09 -3.52
CA LEU A 210 2.56 20.29 -2.36
C LEU A 210 3.40 21.56 -2.50
N THR A 211 3.92 21.86 -3.69
CA THR A 211 4.65 23.11 -3.94
C THR A 211 3.77 24.36 -3.87
N SER A 212 2.52 24.28 -4.33
CA SER A 212 1.58 25.42 -4.33
C SER A 212 1.02 25.75 -2.94
N THR A 213 0.84 24.73 -2.09
CA THR A 213 0.29 24.89 -0.72
C THR A 213 1.28 25.49 0.29
N GLY A 214 2.51 25.84 -0.11
CA GLY A 214 3.46 26.51 0.77
C GLY A 214 3.93 25.65 1.96
N LEU A 215 3.75 24.33 1.92
CA LEU A 215 4.35 23.36 2.84
C LEU A 215 5.88 23.32 2.61
N ASN A 216 6.57 24.41 2.92
CA ASN A 216 8.03 24.56 2.89
C ASN A 216 8.74 23.79 4.02
N ASN A 217 8.07 22.79 4.61
CA ASN A 217 8.74 21.83 5.47
C ASN A 217 9.65 21.00 4.55
N GLY A 218 10.96 20.93 4.84
CA GLY A 218 11.96 20.25 4.01
C GLY A 218 11.57 18.81 3.60
N GLY A 219 10.65 18.17 4.33
CA GLY A 219 10.10 16.87 3.96
C GLY A 219 9.20 16.85 2.72
N ALA A 220 8.39 17.88 2.47
CA ALA A 220 7.51 17.93 1.29
C ALA A 220 8.29 18.20 0.00
N THR A 221 9.30 19.09 0.07
CA THR A 221 10.23 19.35 -1.03
C THR A 221 11.03 18.11 -1.41
N GLU A 222 11.41 17.28 -0.42
CA GLU A 222 12.12 16.04 -0.71
C GLU A 222 11.20 14.95 -1.31
N VAL A 223 9.96 14.80 -0.82
CA VAL A 223 8.97 13.90 -1.47
C VAL A 223 8.74 14.31 -2.92
N VAL A 224 8.55 15.59 -3.19
CA VAL A 224 8.41 16.14 -4.55
C VAL A 224 9.60 15.75 -5.41
N ARG A 225 10.84 15.95 -4.93
CA ARG A 225 12.06 15.58 -5.66
C ARG A 225 12.17 14.09 -5.90
N VAL A 226 11.82 13.27 -4.91
CA VAL A 226 11.85 11.80 -5.03
C VAL A 226 10.82 11.34 -6.05
N LEU A 227 9.57 11.82 -5.98
CA LEU A 227 8.53 11.51 -6.96
C LEU A 227 8.92 11.97 -8.38
N GLN A 228 9.50 13.17 -8.52
CA GLN A 228 9.96 13.70 -9.80
C GLN A 228 11.10 12.89 -10.41
N ARG A 229 12.00 12.36 -9.57
CA ARG A 229 13.09 11.50 -10.04
C ARG A 229 12.59 10.10 -10.37
N THR A 230 11.57 9.59 -9.66
CA THR A 230 11.18 8.17 -9.72
C THR A 230 10.59 7.85 -11.08
N ASP A 231 11.17 6.85 -11.74
CA ASP A 231 10.61 6.32 -12.98
C ASP A 231 9.16 5.86 -12.73
N VAL A 232 8.23 6.50 -13.44
CA VAL A 232 6.80 6.20 -13.41
C VAL A 232 6.56 4.71 -13.68
N ASN A 233 7.37 4.08 -14.53
CA ASN A 233 7.26 2.65 -14.82
C ASN A 233 7.50 1.79 -13.59
N VAL A 234 8.49 2.13 -12.76
CA VAL A 234 8.79 1.37 -11.53
C VAL A 234 7.61 1.46 -10.56
N LEU A 235 7.02 2.65 -10.41
CA LEU A 235 5.88 2.85 -9.52
C LEU A 235 4.61 2.14 -10.03
N LEU A 236 4.38 2.15 -11.34
CA LEU A 236 3.30 1.38 -11.96
C LEU A 236 3.50 -0.13 -11.78
N VAL A 237 4.73 -0.65 -11.92
CA VAL A 237 5.03 -2.05 -11.64
C VAL A 237 4.79 -2.37 -10.16
N MET A 238 5.22 -1.51 -9.23
CA MET A 238 4.92 -1.69 -7.81
C MET A 238 3.42 -1.68 -7.54
N GLN A 239 2.67 -0.77 -8.17
CA GLN A 239 1.22 -0.68 -8.06
C GLN A 239 0.52 -1.95 -8.56
N LEU A 240 0.94 -2.47 -9.72
CA LEU A 240 0.43 -3.72 -10.28
C LEU A 240 0.73 -4.89 -9.36
N MET A 241 1.97 -4.99 -8.85
CA MET A 241 2.37 -6.07 -7.94
C MET A 241 1.60 -6.04 -6.62
N MET A 242 1.36 -4.86 -6.03
CA MET A 242 0.54 -4.73 -4.83
C MET A 242 -0.90 -5.19 -5.08
N ASN A 243 -1.48 -4.75 -6.19
CA ASN A 243 -2.85 -5.10 -6.53
C ASN A 243 -2.99 -6.59 -6.91
N TRP A 244 -2.03 -7.15 -7.64
CA TRP A 244 -1.95 -8.59 -7.91
C TRP A 244 -1.76 -9.40 -6.64
N GLY A 245 -0.92 -8.93 -5.71
CA GLY A 245 -0.71 -9.59 -4.43
C GLY A 245 -2.02 -9.78 -3.67
N ILE A 246 -2.82 -8.72 -3.52
CA ILE A 246 -4.12 -8.81 -2.84
C ILE A 246 -5.10 -9.65 -3.66
N ASN A 247 -5.18 -9.45 -4.97
CA ASN A 247 -6.11 -10.21 -5.82
C ASN A 247 -5.81 -11.72 -5.81
N LEU A 248 -4.56 -12.12 -5.93
CA LEU A 248 -4.16 -13.53 -6.01
C LEU A 248 -4.20 -14.23 -4.65
N LEU A 249 -3.80 -13.54 -3.57
CA LEU A 249 -3.71 -14.15 -2.24
C LEU A 249 -5.00 -14.08 -1.44
N HIS A 250 -5.89 -13.13 -1.74
CA HIS A 250 -7.12 -12.92 -0.99
C HIS A 250 -8.36 -12.88 -1.89
N THR A 251 -8.43 -11.93 -2.84
CA THR A 251 -9.69 -11.64 -3.53
C THR A 251 -10.19 -12.82 -4.36
N LEU A 252 -9.37 -13.35 -5.26
CA LEU A 252 -9.72 -14.46 -6.14
C LEU A 252 -9.99 -15.76 -5.38
N PRO A 253 -9.17 -16.17 -4.39
CA PRO A 253 -9.51 -17.31 -3.52
C PRO A 253 -10.86 -17.14 -2.81
N THR A 254 -11.14 -15.96 -2.28
CA THR A 254 -12.42 -15.66 -1.62
C THR A 254 -13.58 -15.77 -2.59
N ILE A 255 -13.46 -15.16 -3.78
CA ILE A 255 -14.49 -15.29 -4.81
C ILE A 255 -14.70 -16.76 -5.21
N ALA A 256 -13.62 -17.49 -5.48
CA ALA A 256 -13.69 -18.89 -5.87
C ALA A 256 -14.35 -19.76 -4.79
N ARG A 257 -14.06 -19.50 -3.51
CA ARG A 257 -14.66 -20.20 -2.38
C ARG A 257 -16.17 -19.99 -2.32
N PHE A 258 -16.63 -18.75 -2.42
CA PHE A 258 -18.06 -18.44 -2.36
C PHE A 258 -18.82 -18.97 -3.57
N VAL A 259 -18.24 -18.88 -4.78
CA VAL A 259 -18.86 -19.39 -6.01
C VAL A 259 -18.97 -20.91 -5.99
N LYS A 260 -17.97 -21.62 -5.43
CA LYS A 260 -17.97 -23.08 -5.32
C LYS A 260 -18.69 -23.62 -4.09
N TRP A 261 -19.18 -22.75 -3.20
CA TRP A 261 -19.83 -23.16 -1.96
C TRP A 261 -21.15 -23.89 -2.25
N ARG A 262 -21.30 -25.10 -1.70
CA ARG A 262 -22.49 -25.95 -1.91
C ARG A 262 -23.56 -25.84 -0.83
N GLY A 263 -23.23 -25.21 0.31
CA GLY A 263 -24.16 -25.04 1.44
C GLY A 263 -25.01 -23.77 1.35
N SER A 264 -25.67 -23.44 2.47
CA SER A 264 -26.50 -22.23 2.58
C SER A 264 -25.63 -20.95 2.60
N GLU A 265 -26.24 -19.79 2.33
CA GLU A 265 -25.56 -18.49 2.45
C GLU A 265 -25.15 -18.22 3.91
N ASP A 266 -26.02 -18.54 4.88
CA ASP A 266 -25.75 -18.33 6.29
C ASP A 266 -24.56 -19.16 6.77
N GLU A 267 -24.48 -20.44 6.38
CA GLU A 267 -23.32 -21.29 6.67
C GLU A 267 -22.03 -20.70 6.10
N LEU A 268 -22.07 -20.20 4.86
CA LEU A 268 -20.91 -19.58 4.23
C LEU A 268 -20.44 -18.35 5.01
N LEU A 269 -21.37 -17.46 5.39
CA LEU A 269 -21.09 -16.22 6.13
C LEU A 269 -20.61 -16.47 7.57
N LEU A 270 -20.93 -17.63 8.16
CA LEU A 270 -20.38 -18.08 9.43
C LEU A 270 -18.93 -18.56 9.29
N THR A 271 -18.56 -19.11 8.12
CA THR A 271 -17.21 -19.64 7.88
C THR A 271 -16.15 -18.58 7.51
N VAL A 272 -16.56 -17.32 7.40
CA VAL A 272 -15.71 -16.17 7.04
C VAL A 272 -15.76 -15.09 8.11
N ASP A 273 -14.69 -14.31 8.18
CA ASP A 273 -14.51 -13.30 9.24
C ASP A 273 -13.93 -12.03 8.64
N PRO A 274 -14.79 -11.05 8.30
CA PRO A 274 -14.36 -9.85 7.60
C PRO A 274 -13.28 -9.06 8.36
N VAL A 275 -13.32 -9.11 9.70
CA VAL A 275 -12.37 -8.38 10.55
C VAL A 275 -11.01 -9.08 10.57
N LYS A 276 -10.98 -10.42 10.69
CA LYS A 276 -9.72 -11.18 10.57
C LYS A 276 -9.11 -11.05 9.18
N GLU A 277 -9.92 -11.13 8.14
CA GLU A 277 -9.45 -10.95 6.76
C GLU A 277 -8.87 -9.55 6.53
N ALA A 278 -9.54 -8.50 7.01
CA ALA A 278 -9.03 -7.13 6.96
C ALA A 278 -7.72 -6.98 7.74
N LEU A 279 -7.62 -7.56 8.93
CA LEU A 279 -6.38 -7.59 9.71
C LEU A 279 -5.24 -8.27 8.91
N CYS A 280 -5.51 -9.39 8.24
CA CYS A 280 -4.53 -10.08 7.41
C CYS A 280 -4.08 -9.25 6.21
N ILE A 281 -4.97 -8.49 5.58
CA ILE A 281 -4.62 -7.58 4.49
C ILE A 281 -3.70 -6.46 5.02
N CYS A 282 -4.09 -5.82 6.13
CA CYS A 282 -3.29 -4.78 6.76
C CYS A 282 -1.92 -5.29 7.22
N SER A 283 -1.87 -6.48 7.84
CA SER A 283 -0.62 -7.09 8.29
C SER A 283 0.26 -7.55 7.13
N GLY A 284 -0.33 -8.02 6.03
CA GLY A 284 0.36 -8.30 4.78
C GLY A 284 1.02 -7.04 4.21
N GLY A 285 0.31 -5.91 4.21
CA GLY A 285 0.88 -4.60 3.86
C GLY A 285 2.04 -4.20 4.76
N ALA A 286 1.87 -4.33 6.09
CA ALA A 286 2.93 -4.05 7.06
C ALA A 286 4.14 -4.99 6.89
N TYR A 287 3.92 -6.25 6.55
CA TYR A 287 4.98 -7.22 6.27
C TYR A 287 5.76 -6.87 5.01
N VAL A 288 5.08 -6.51 3.92
CA VAL A 288 5.74 -6.02 2.70
C VAL A 288 6.57 -4.77 3.02
N PHE A 289 6.02 -3.83 3.78
CA PHE A 289 6.75 -2.65 4.25
C PHE A 289 8.02 -3.01 5.03
N TRP A 290 7.91 -3.94 5.97
CA TRP A 290 9.04 -4.45 6.74
C TRP A 290 10.12 -5.08 5.84
N ARG A 291 9.72 -5.91 4.87
CA ARG A 291 10.66 -6.56 3.93
C ARG A 291 11.34 -5.57 3.00
N CYS A 292 10.62 -4.55 2.52
CA CYS A 292 11.19 -3.46 1.73
C CYS A 292 12.22 -2.66 2.56
N SER A 293 11.93 -2.40 3.83
CA SER A 293 12.83 -1.72 4.75
C SER A 293 14.08 -2.56 5.07
N GLN A 294 13.91 -3.86 5.33
CA GLN A 294 15.04 -4.79 5.48
C GLN A 294 15.91 -4.84 4.22
N TRP A 295 15.31 -4.86 3.04
CA TRP A 295 16.05 -4.83 1.77
C TRP A 295 16.89 -3.56 1.64
N ALA A 296 16.36 -2.40 2.05
CA ALA A 296 17.10 -1.13 2.07
C ALA A 296 18.27 -1.17 3.07
N CYS A 297 18.02 -1.64 4.30
CA CYS A 297 19.06 -1.80 5.33
C CYS A 297 20.12 -2.84 4.92
N ARG A 298 19.74 -3.88 4.19
CA ARG A 298 20.72 -4.81 3.61
C ARG A 298 21.62 -4.08 2.62
N ARG A 299 21.07 -3.25 1.75
CA ARG A 299 21.87 -2.48 0.78
C ARG A 299 22.79 -1.46 1.46
N LEU A 300 22.40 -0.92 2.61
CA LEU A 300 23.31 -0.16 3.48
C LEU A 300 24.51 -1.00 3.92
N VAL A 301 24.25 -2.15 4.52
CA VAL A 301 25.28 -3.06 5.03
C VAL A 301 26.18 -3.56 3.90
N GLU A 302 25.60 -3.94 2.77
CA GLU A 302 26.35 -4.36 1.57
C GLU A 302 27.15 -3.21 0.96
N GLY A 303 26.63 -1.98 0.95
CA GLY A 303 27.35 -0.81 0.45
C GLY A 303 28.51 -0.40 1.35
N THR A 304 28.33 -0.44 2.67
CA THR A 304 29.39 -0.12 3.64
C THR A 304 30.46 -1.20 3.72
N LEU A 305 30.06 -2.49 3.70
CA LEU A 305 31.02 -3.61 3.65
C LEU A 305 31.65 -3.74 2.26
N GLY A 306 30.89 -3.57 1.19
CA GLY A 306 31.33 -3.72 -0.20
C GLY A 306 32.29 -2.64 -0.67
N ALA A 307 32.20 -1.42 -0.14
CA ALA A 307 33.22 -0.38 -0.36
C ALA A 307 34.60 -0.79 0.22
N GLY A 308 34.65 -1.73 1.17
CA GLY A 308 35.89 -2.29 1.69
C GLY A 308 36.27 -3.67 1.11
N VAL A 309 35.30 -4.48 0.67
CA VAL A 309 35.55 -5.91 0.37
C VAL A 309 35.55 -6.22 -1.14
N GLY A 310 35.08 -5.31 -1.99
CA GLY A 310 35.11 -5.48 -3.45
C GLY A 310 36.53 -5.57 -4.05
N GLY A 311 37.56 -5.13 -3.32
CA GLY A 311 38.95 -5.20 -3.79
C GLY A 311 39.65 -6.55 -3.55
N GLU A 312 39.16 -7.40 -2.65
CA GLU A 312 39.86 -8.64 -2.28
C GLU A 312 39.15 -9.92 -2.74
N ALA A 313 37.83 -9.88 -2.96
CA ALA A 313 37.06 -11.05 -3.36
C ALA A 313 37.25 -11.42 -4.86
N GLU A 314 37.46 -10.45 -5.75
CA GLU A 314 37.81 -10.74 -7.15
C GLU A 314 39.20 -11.37 -7.31
N ARG A 315 40.06 -11.28 -6.28
CA ARG A 315 41.41 -11.85 -6.32
C ARG A 315 41.54 -13.26 -5.76
N ARG A 316 40.52 -13.82 -5.10
CA ARG A 316 40.62 -15.17 -4.51
C ARG A 316 39.81 -16.20 -5.30
N GLY A 317 40.48 -16.76 -6.30
CA GLY A 317 40.51 -18.21 -6.51
C GLY A 317 39.33 -18.81 -7.24
N HIS A 318 39.57 -19.17 -8.50
CA HIS A 318 38.87 -20.20 -9.24
C HIS A 318 38.92 -21.55 -8.47
N HIS A 319 38.03 -21.73 -7.50
CA HIS A 319 37.68 -23.05 -7.01
C HIS A 319 36.27 -23.35 -7.49
N ALA A 320 36.14 -24.44 -8.25
CA ALA A 320 34.89 -25.02 -8.70
C ALA A 320 34.04 -25.42 -7.48
N THR A 321 33.49 -24.41 -6.83
CA THR A 321 32.50 -24.54 -5.77
C THR A 321 31.23 -24.97 -6.47
N THR A 322 30.70 -26.13 -6.07
CA THR A 322 29.47 -26.64 -6.64
C THR A 322 28.38 -25.56 -6.54
N LEU A 323 27.44 -25.54 -7.47
CA LEU A 323 26.32 -24.59 -7.46
C LEU A 323 25.59 -24.60 -6.09
N TYR A 324 25.59 -25.76 -5.41
CA TYR A 324 25.12 -25.91 -4.04
C TYR A 324 25.95 -25.12 -3.01
N ASP A 325 27.29 -25.18 -3.04
CA ASP A 325 28.15 -24.42 -2.13
C ASP A 325 28.07 -22.91 -2.39
N HIS A 326 27.93 -22.50 -3.65
CA HIS A 326 27.69 -21.11 -4.02
C HIS A 326 26.32 -20.62 -3.53
N LEU A 327 25.27 -21.44 -3.70
CA LEU A 327 23.94 -21.15 -3.15
C LEU A 327 23.95 -21.13 -1.62
N LYS A 328 24.63 -22.06 -0.95
CA LYS A 328 24.71 -22.14 0.50
C LYS A 328 25.49 -20.98 1.11
N SER A 329 26.62 -20.59 0.50
CA SER A 329 27.39 -19.42 0.94
C SER A 329 26.60 -18.13 0.71
N THR A 330 25.93 -18.00 -0.44
CA THR A 330 25.04 -16.89 -0.77
C THR A 330 23.86 -16.82 0.20
N MET A 331 23.25 -17.96 0.53
CA MET A 331 22.14 -18.06 1.48
C MET A 331 22.57 -17.78 2.92
N ARG A 332 23.76 -18.22 3.34
CA ARG A 332 24.33 -17.95 4.67
C ARG A 332 24.72 -16.48 4.82
N SER A 333 25.42 -15.93 3.83
CA SER A 333 25.71 -14.50 3.73
C SER A 333 24.41 -13.69 3.78
N ARG A 334 23.41 -14.10 2.98
CA ARG A 334 22.09 -13.47 2.98
C ARG A 334 21.38 -13.54 4.32
N ARG A 335 21.46 -14.65 5.07
CA ARG A 335 20.89 -14.73 6.44
C ARG A 335 21.61 -13.81 7.42
N VAL A 336 22.94 -13.77 7.38
CA VAL A 336 23.73 -12.89 8.27
C VAL A 336 23.46 -11.42 7.94
N VAL A 337 23.38 -11.09 6.66
CA VAL A 337 23.07 -9.74 6.19
C VAL A 337 21.61 -9.37 6.48
N ASP A 338 20.65 -10.30 6.34
CA ASP A 338 19.24 -10.08 6.70
C ASP A 338 19.10 -9.89 8.22
N ALA A 339 19.84 -10.64 9.03
CA ALA A 339 19.91 -10.45 10.48
C ALA A 339 20.55 -9.10 10.83
N GLY A 340 21.66 -8.75 10.19
CA GLY A 340 22.34 -7.46 10.36
C GLY A 340 21.46 -6.28 9.95
N ALA A 341 20.72 -6.39 8.85
CA ALA A 341 19.74 -5.41 8.40
C ALA A 341 18.59 -5.25 9.40
N THR A 342 18.12 -6.36 9.97
CA THR A 342 17.08 -6.36 11.01
C THR A 342 17.59 -5.66 12.28
N VAL A 343 18.77 -6.03 12.75
CA VAL A 343 19.40 -5.39 13.92
C VAL A 343 19.64 -3.91 13.66
N MET A 344 20.16 -3.55 12.49
CA MET A 344 20.37 -2.15 12.11
C MET A 344 19.05 -1.37 12.12
N LEU A 345 17.98 -1.91 11.55
CA LEU A 345 16.66 -1.27 11.55
C LEU A 345 16.12 -1.09 12.98
N VAL A 346 16.28 -2.09 13.85
CA VAL A 346 15.91 -2.01 15.27
C VAL A 346 16.75 -0.96 15.99
N LEU A 347 18.06 -0.89 15.74
CA LEU A 347 18.94 0.12 16.35
C LEU A 347 18.61 1.53 15.87
N CYS A 348 18.37 1.72 14.56
CA CYS A 348 17.89 2.98 13.99
C CYS A 348 16.57 3.40 14.62
N TYR A 349 15.66 2.45 14.82
CA TYR A 349 14.38 2.68 15.46
C TYR A 349 14.52 3.09 16.93
N VAL A 350 15.27 2.33 17.72
CA VAL A 350 15.56 2.65 19.13
C VAL A 350 16.24 4.02 19.25
N ARG A 351 17.18 4.32 18.35
CA ARG A 351 17.85 5.63 18.31
C ARG A 351 16.88 6.76 17.98
N ALA A 352 16.05 6.59 16.94
CA ALA A 352 15.05 7.60 16.55
C ALA A 352 14.07 7.88 17.70
N VAL A 353 13.59 6.83 18.36
CA VAL A 353 12.70 6.93 19.54
C VAL A 353 13.41 7.62 20.69
N SER A 354 14.64 7.21 21.03
CA SER A 354 15.42 7.81 22.12
C SER A 354 15.67 9.29 21.88
N THR A 355 16.03 9.68 20.66
CA THR A 355 16.23 11.08 20.24
C THR A 355 14.92 11.89 20.34
N LEU A 356 13.81 11.34 19.84
CA LEU A 356 12.49 11.96 19.93
C LEU A 356 12.03 12.17 21.37
N GLN A 357 12.26 11.19 22.24
CA GLN A 357 11.90 11.26 23.66
C GLN A 357 12.78 12.25 24.45
N LYS A 358 14.07 12.37 24.11
CA LYS A 358 14.99 13.35 24.72
C LYS A 358 14.69 14.80 24.32
N GLY A 359 13.81 15.02 23.35
CA GLY A 359 13.55 16.34 22.81
C GLY A 359 14.73 16.92 22.02
N GLU A 360 15.69 16.09 21.59
CA GLU A 360 16.76 16.53 20.71
C GLU A 360 16.17 16.77 19.31
N THR A 361 16.00 18.06 19.05
CA THR A 361 15.05 18.69 18.13
C THR A 361 15.44 18.51 16.67
N VAL A 362 14.79 17.61 15.94
CA VAL A 362 14.74 17.56 14.46
C VAL A 362 16.08 17.28 13.75
N LYS A 363 17.19 17.97 14.05
CA LYS A 363 18.51 17.83 13.41
C LYS A 363 19.09 16.42 13.50
N ALA A 364 18.98 15.78 14.66
CA ALA A 364 19.50 14.42 14.83
C ALA A 364 18.69 13.41 14.00
N LEU A 365 17.37 13.58 13.93
CA LEU A 365 16.50 12.79 13.06
C LEU A 365 16.73 13.11 11.59
N GLU A 366 16.99 14.38 11.25
CA GLU A 366 17.31 14.81 9.88
C GLU A 366 18.65 14.22 9.44
N THR A 367 19.63 14.15 10.32
CA THR A 367 20.91 13.46 10.04
C THR A 367 20.68 11.98 9.78
N LEU A 368 19.83 11.34 10.58
CA LEU A 368 19.45 9.93 10.42
C LEU A 368 18.67 9.72 9.12
N ARG A 369 17.76 10.64 8.79
CA ARG A 369 17.02 10.69 7.53
C ARG A 369 17.95 10.84 6.35
N VAL A 370 18.89 11.80 6.35
CA VAL A 370 19.88 11.99 5.27
C VAL A 370 20.71 10.72 5.06
N CYS A 371 21.10 10.05 6.15
CA CYS A 371 21.81 8.76 6.06
C CYS A 371 20.94 7.67 5.42
N CYS A 372 19.68 7.55 5.83
CA CYS A 372 18.73 6.56 5.31
C CYS A 372 18.17 6.91 3.91
N ALA A 373 18.11 8.18 3.54
CA ALA A 373 17.66 8.65 2.24
C ALA A 373 18.65 8.27 1.15
N ARG A 374 19.96 8.24 1.44
CA ARG A 374 21.03 7.79 0.52
C ARG A 374 20.89 6.33 0.05
N VAL A 375 20.05 5.55 0.73
CA VAL A 375 19.92 4.10 0.57
C VAL A 375 18.47 3.64 0.47
N SER A 376 17.53 4.59 0.44
CA SER A 376 16.13 4.25 0.25
C SER A 376 15.97 3.44 -1.04
N PRO A 377 15.04 2.46 -1.11
CA PRO A 377 14.88 1.67 -2.31
C PRO A 377 14.64 2.51 -3.55
N ILE A 378 13.94 3.63 -3.38
CA ILE A 378 13.72 4.59 -4.44
C ILE A 378 15.02 5.29 -4.80
N SER A 379 15.74 5.91 -3.87
CA SER A 379 17.03 6.57 -4.14
C SER A 379 18.05 5.65 -4.84
N LEU A 380 18.04 4.36 -4.52
CA LEU A 380 18.90 3.36 -5.16
C LEU A 380 18.44 2.96 -6.56
N VAL A 381 17.13 2.89 -6.81
CA VAL A 381 16.57 2.74 -8.16
C VAL A 381 16.92 3.98 -9.00
N LEU A 382 16.84 5.17 -8.39
CA LEU A 382 17.09 6.45 -9.03
C LEU A 382 18.55 6.74 -9.37
N THR A 383 19.50 6.25 -8.58
CA THR A 383 20.94 6.49 -8.80
C THR A 383 21.57 5.54 -9.81
N ARG A 384 20.84 4.50 -10.25
CA ARG A 384 21.29 3.55 -11.29
C ARG A 384 20.69 3.83 -12.67
N VAL A 385 19.81 4.82 -12.78
CA VAL A 385 19.32 5.39 -14.05
C VAL A 385 20.07 6.70 -14.26
#